data_AF-A0A2P4Y8X3-F1
#
_entry.id   AF-A0A2P4Y8X3-F1
#
_cell.length_a   1.000
_cell.length_b   1.000
_cell.length_c   1.000
_cell.angle_alpha   90.00
_cell.angle_beta   90.00
_cell.angle_gamma   90.00
#
_symmetry.space_group_name_H-M   'P 1'
#
loop_
_entity.id
_entity.type
_entity.pdbx_description
1 polymer ?
#
loop_
_entity_poly.entity_id
_entity_poly.type
_entity_poly.pdbx_seq_one_letter_code
_entity_poly.pdbx_strand_id
1 'polypeptide(L)'
;MVTDWSFLNPWRDALCSVLTPQESCLSRALARLTFTRHDGNPLSMITCMLVVNFPADEERRNNIELLQTVREAIEIFNMLAAVDKTAFVTLLPEFTDVVREIWDISDGPRLIRLVWDCTLVGQLSPSDPVASKHSVTWGELFGCPNDPWEYSEKFRDAMHRLEAMGLEDIGDWWGVLESIEYSAKDDGVPINGEQWIESGLAKIDPIV
;
A
#
# COMPACT_ATOMS: atom_id res chain seq x y z
N MET A 1 20.89 -13.68 11.23
CA MET A 1 21.46 -12.32 11.39
C MET A 1 20.28 -11.40 11.67
N VAL A 2 20.36 -10.50 12.64
CA VAL A 2 19.29 -9.51 12.87
C VAL A 2 19.46 -8.42 11.81
N THR A 3 18.55 -8.37 10.84
CA THR A 3 18.55 -7.33 9.82
C THR A 3 18.16 -6.00 10.47
N ASP A 4 19.01 -4.99 10.33
CA ASP A 4 18.70 -3.64 10.79
C ASP A 4 17.80 -2.92 9.77
N TRP A 5 16.56 -2.66 10.18
CA TRP A 5 15.53 -1.97 9.41
C TRP A 5 15.53 -0.46 9.59
N SER A 6 16.48 0.11 10.35
CA SER A 6 16.56 1.55 10.63
C SER A 6 16.59 2.44 9.39
N PHE A 7 17.11 1.92 8.27
CA PHE A 7 17.13 2.64 6.99
C PHE A 7 15.71 2.95 6.47
N LEU A 8 14.69 2.18 6.89
CA LEU A 8 13.30 2.39 6.51
C LEU A 8 12.58 3.46 7.34
N ASN A 9 13.20 3.98 8.41
CA ASN A 9 12.56 4.92 9.34
C ASN A 9 11.95 6.17 8.67
N PRO A 10 12.61 6.84 7.70
CA PRO A 10 12.02 8.03 7.07
C PRO A 10 10.67 7.75 6.40
N TRP A 11 10.57 6.62 5.70
CA TRP A 11 9.35 6.18 5.04
C TRP A 11 8.31 5.68 6.02
N ARG A 12 8.75 4.95 7.05
CA ARG A 12 7.87 4.52 8.16
C ARG A 12 7.19 5.72 8.82
N ASP A 13 7.97 6.73 9.20
CA ASP A 13 7.47 7.89 9.93
C ASP A 13 6.50 8.71 9.07
N ALA A 14 6.82 8.90 7.78
CA ALA A 14 5.93 9.54 6.83
C ALA A 14 4.61 8.75 6.66
N LEU A 15 4.69 7.44 6.48
CA LEU A 15 3.53 6.57 6.31
C LEU A 15 2.64 6.55 7.57
N CYS A 16 3.23 6.39 8.76
CA CYS A 16 2.50 6.43 10.02
C CYS A 16 1.78 7.76 10.26
N SER A 17 2.28 8.87 9.69
CA SER A 17 1.63 10.18 9.83
C SER A 17 0.31 10.30 9.04
N VAL A 18 0.09 9.43 8.05
CA VAL A 18 -1.09 9.44 7.17
C VAL A 18 -1.97 8.21 7.30
N LEU A 19 -1.49 7.15 7.95
CA LEU A 19 -2.27 5.94 8.20
C LEU A 19 -3.33 6.14 9.28
N THR A 20 -4.49 5.51 9.10
CA THR A 20 -5.55 5.45 10.12
C THR A 20 -5.46 4.15 10.92
N PRO A 21 -5.43 4.20 12.27
CA PRO A 21 -5.40 2.99 13.10
C PRO A 21 -6.59 2.07 12.86
N GLN A 22 -6.35 0.76 12.95
CA GLN A 22 -7.33 -0.26 12.58
C GLN A 22 -8.58 -0.29 13.49
N GLU A 23 -8.51 0.26 14.71
CA GLU A 23 -9.64 0.32 15.66
C GLU A 23 -10.87 1.06 15.08
N SER A 24 -10.67 1.99 14.13
CA SER A 24 -11.77 2.65 13.40
C SER A 24 -12.32 1.84 12.22
N CYS A 25 -11.69 0.73 11.85
CA CYS A 25 -11.93 -0.03 10.62
C CYS A 25 -12.37 -1.49 10.86
N LEU A 26 -12.78 -1.87 12.07
CA LEU A 26 -13.24 -3.22 12.42
C LEU A 26 -14.32 -3.80 11.49
N SER A 27 -15.01 -2.98 10.68
CA SER A 27 -16.00 -3.40 9.68
C SER A 27 -15.45 -3.71 8.28
N ARG A 28 -14.18 -3.38 7.96
CA ARG A 28 -13.56 -3.61 6.64
C ARG A 28 -12.49 -4.71 6.71
N ALA A 29 -13.01 -5.91 6.99
CA ALA A 29 -12.57 -7.25 6.65
C ALA A 29 -11.07 -7.51 6.40
N LEU A 30 -10.40 -8.14 7.37
CA LEU A 30 -9.38 -9.15 7.05
C LEU A 30 -10.09 -10.38 6.50
N ALA A 31 -9.87 -10.70 5.23
CA ALA A 31 -10.29 -11.96 4.66
C ALA A 31 -9.14 -12.96 4.78
N ARG A 32 -9.37 -14.09 5.46
CA ARG A 32 -8.49 -15.25 5.39
C ARG A 32 -9.01 -16.18 4.31
N LEU A 33 -8.23 -16.35 3.26
CA LEU A 33 -8.50 -17.31 2.20
C LEU A 33 -7.51 -18.47 2.35
N THR A 34 -8.01 -19.70 2.29
CA THR A 34 -7.14 -20.89 2.29
C THR A 34 -7.26 -21.55 0.92
N PHE A 35 -6.12 -21.66 0.24
CA PHE A 35 -5.98 -22.33 -1.04
C PHE A 35 -5.24 -23.64 -0.83
N THR A 36 -5.52 -24.64 -1.68
CA THR A 36 -4.69 -25.85 -1.74
C THR A 36 -3.79 -25.72 -2.95
N ARG A 37 -2.47 -25.71 -2.74
CA ARG A 37 -1.48 -25.71 -3.83
C ARG A 37 -1.55 -27.02 -4.62
N HIS A 38 -1.02 -27.01 -5.84
CA HIS A 38 -0.94 -28.20 -6.70
C HIS A 38 -0.19 -29.38 -6.06
N ASP A 39 0.72 -29.11 -5.13
CA ASP A 39 1.46 -30.11 -4.34
C ASP A 39 0.66 -30.67 -3.15
N GLY A 40 -0.59 -30.21 -2.95
CA GLY A 40 -1.47 -30.61 -1.86
C GLY A 40 -1.27 -29.81 -0.57
N ASN A 41 -0.30 -28.89 -0.51
CA ASN A 41 -0.03 -28.10 0.68
C ASN A 41 -1.00 -26.91 0.81
N PRO A 42 -1.57 -26.67 2.00
CA PRO A 42 -2.43 -25.50 2.21
C PRO A 42 -1.60 -24.22 2.20
N LEU A 43 -2.09 -23.20 1.50
CA LEU A 43 -1.57 -21.84 1.48
C LEU A 43 -2.65 -20.90 2.04
N SER A 44 -2.33 -20.18 3.11
CA SER A 44 -3.23 -19.16 3.65
C SER A 44 -2.86 -17.79 3.10
N MET A 45 -3.82 -17.06 2.57
CA MET A 45 -3.67 -15.65 2.22
C MET A 45 -4.43 -14.81 3.24
N ILE A 46 -3.76 -13.79 3.75
CA ILE A 46 -4.32 -12.77 4.64
C ILE A 46 -4.36 -11.48 3.84
N THR A 47 -5.56 -10.96 3.59
CA THR A 47 -5.72 -9.61 3.06
C THR A 47 -5.57 -8.62 4.20
N CYS A 48 -4.56 -7.75 4.16
CA CYS A 48 -4.35 -6.64 5.09
C CYS A 48 -4.66 -5.33 4.38
N MET A 49 -5.70 -4.64 4.86
CA MET A 49 -6.13 -3.34 4.33
C MET A 49 -5.60 -2.22 5.22
N LEU A 50 -4.91 -1.27 4.60
CA LEU A 50 -4.35 -0.08 5.25
C LEU A 50 -4.98 1.17 4.64
N VAL A 51 -5.61 1.99 5.48
CA VAL A 51 -6.25 3.25 5.03
C VAL A 51 -5.23 4.38 5.08
N VAL A 52 -4.95 4.97 3.92
CA VAL A 52 -4.01 6.09 3.77
C VAL A 52 -4.79 7.37 3.47
N ASN A 53 -4.68 8.35 4.35
CA ASN A 53 -5.37 9.63 4.20
C ASN A 53 -4.47 10.65 3.50
N PHE A 54 -4.91 11.09 2.32
CA PHE A 54 -4.30 12.19 1.60
C PHE A 54 -5.14 13.46 1.78
N PRO A 55 -4.53 14.64 1.89
CA PRO A 55 -5.28 15.89 1.92
C PRO A 55 -5.98 16.13 0.58
N ALA A 56 -7.23 16.62 0.59
CA ALA A 56 -7.91 17.10 -0.61
C ALA A 56 -7.57 18.56 -0.95
N ASP A 57 -7.15 19.35 0.03
CA ASP A 57 -6.86 20.77 -0.15
C ASP A 57 -5.57 21.00 -0.96
N GLU A 58 -5.64 21.93 -1.91
CA GLU A 58 -4.55 22.22 -2.85
C GLU A 58 -3.26 22.64 -2.14
N GLU A 59 -3.35 23.44 -1.07
CA GLU A 59 -2.18 23.91 -0.33
C GLU A 59 -1.40 22.75 0.30
N ARG A 60 -2.07 21.79 0.95
CA ARG A 60 -1.40 20.61 1.51
C ARG A 60 -1.05 19.58 0.45
N ARG A 61 -1.80 19.45 -0.65
CA ARG A 61 -1.40 18.62 -1.80
C ARG A 61 -0.15 19.16 -2.52
N ASN A 62 0.15 20.44 -2.35
CA ASN A 62 1.40 21.05 -2.81
C ASN A 62 2.57 20.84 -1.83
N ASN A 63 2.39 20.16 -0.70
CA ASN A 63 3.51 19.65 0.12
C ASN A 63 4.11 18.40 -0.54
N ILE A 64 4.82 18.65 -1.63
CA ILE A 64 5.35 17.63 -2.54
C ILE A 64 6.27 16.65 -1.81
N GLU A 65 7.11 17.13 -0.88
CA GLU A 65 8.09 16.27 -0.19
C GLU A 65 7.43 15.19 0.67
N LEU A 66 6.43 15.54 1.48
CA LEU A 66 5.74 14.56 2.33
C LEU A 66 4.99 13.53 1.47
N LEU A 67 4.24 13.99 0.47
CA LEU A 67 3.39 13.11 -0.33
C LEU A 67 4.21 12.21 -1.25
N GLN A 68 5.34 12.68 -1.76
CA GLN A 68 6.33 11.83 -2.42
C GLN A 68 6.90 10.77 -1.46
N THR A 69 7.27 11.16 -0.24
CA THR A 69 7.77 10.20 0.76
C THR A 69 6.71 9.17 1.13
N VAL A 70 5.44 9.56 1.22
CA VAL A 70 4.32 8.62 1.45
C VAL A 70 4.15 7.67 0.27
N ARG A 71 4.22 8.18 -0.97
CA ARG A 71 4.19 7.36 -2.18
C ARG A 71 5.31 6.32 -2.19
N GLU A 72 6.54 6.77 -1.94
CA GLU A 72 7.71 5.91 -1.80
C GLU A 72 7.50 4.86 -0.69
N ALA A 73 6.95 5.26 0.45
CA ALA A 73 6.70 4.37 1.56
C ALA A 73 5.70 3.26 1.22
N ILE A 74 4.62 3.57 0.49
CA ILE A 74 3.65 2.57 0.04
C ILE A 74 4.35 1.47 -0.78
N GLU A 75 5.18 1.85 -1.76
CA GLU A 75 5.91 0.89 -2.60
C GLU A 75 6.97 0.10 -1.83
N ILE A 76 7.75 0.79 -0.97
CA ILE A 76 8.76 0.16 -0.12
C ILE A 76 8.14 -0.85 0.85
N PHE A 77 7.04 -0.49 1.51
CA PHE A 77 6.38 -1.39 2.46
C PHE A 77 5.63 -2.52 1.76
N ASN A 78 5.21 -2.32 0.51
CA ASN A 78 4.69 -3.40 -0.32
C ASN A 78 5.79 -4.44 -0.60
N MET A 79 6.97 -3.97 -1.02
CA MET A 79 8.12 -4.84 -1.23
C MET A 79 8.58 -5.50 0.08
N LEU A 80 8.59 -4.76 1.20
CA LEU A 80 8.94 -5.29 2.52
C LEU A 80 8.03 -6.47 2.90
N ALA A 81 6.71 -6.35 2.71
CA ALA A 81 5.79 -7.44 2.99
C ALA A 81 6.01 -8.67 2.10
N ALA A 82 6.65 -8.52 0.94
CA ALA A 82 7.01 -9.64 0.08
C ALA A 82 8.34 -10.32 0.48
N VAL A 83 9.32 -9.56 0.99
CA VAL A 83 10.67 -10.06 1.32
C VAL A 83 10.88 -10.42 2.78
N ASP A 84 10.17 -9.76 3.71
CA ASP A 84 10.21 -10.06 5.14
C ASP A 84 8.90 -9.62 5.81
N LYS A 85 7.95 -10.55 5.90
CA LYS A 85 6.61 -10.30 6.46
C LYS A 85 6.68 -9.99 7.95
N THR A 86 7.66 -10.57 8.64
CA THR A 86 7.85 -10.35 10.08
C THR A 86 8.30 -8.92 10.33
N ALA A 87 9.24 -8.42 9.51
CA ALA A 87 9.68 -7.04 9.56
C ALA A 87 8.53 -6.08 9.23
N PHE A 88 7.72 -6.37 8.21
CA PHE A 88 6.55 -5.56 7.87
C PHE A 88 5.60 -5.38 9.06
N VAL A 89 5.17 -6.48 9.69
CA VAL A 89 4.28 -6.45 10.87
C VAL A 89 4.95 -5.75 12.06
N THR A 90 6.26 -5.92 12.23
CA THR A 90 7.01 -5.30 13.33
C THR A 90 7.20 -3.80 13.16
N LEU A 91 7.30 -3.30 11.93
CA LEU A 91 7.48 -1.86 11.66
C LEU A 91 6.17 -1.08 11.69
N LEU A 92 5.02 -1.72 11.44
CA LEU A 92 3.69 -1.10 11.49
C LEU A 92 2.75 -1.79 12.50
N PRO A 93 3.15 -1.96 13.79
CA PRO A 93 2.40 -2.78 14.72
C PRO A 93 0.99 -2.23 14.98
N GLU A 94 0.84 -0.91 15.11
CA GLU A 94 -0.45 -0.25 15.41
C GLU A 94 -1.49 -0.40 14.29
N PHE A 95 -1.05 -0.77 13.08
CA PHE A 95 -1.90 -0.94 11.91
C PHE A 95 -2.06 -2.40 11.48
N THR A 96 -1.31 -3.31 12.12
CA THR A 96 -1.24 -4.73 11.76
C THR A 96 -1.48 -5.66 12.95
N ASP A 97 -1.94 -5.14 14.10
CA ASP A 97 -2.19 -5.92 15.31
C ASP A 97 -3.09 -7.16 15.05
N VAL A 98 -4.16 -6.99 14.26
CA VAL A 98 -5.05 -8.12 13.93
C VAL A 98 -4.37 -9.10 12.96
N VAL A 99 -3.48 -8.62 12.08
CA VAL A 99 -2.65 -9.50 11.24
C VAL A 99 -1.72 -10.34 12.12
N ARG A 100 -1.09 -9.74 13.14
CA ARG A 100 -0.24 -10.44 14.11
C ARG A 100 -1.00 -11.50 14.89
N GLU A 101 -2.22 -11.20 15.36
CA GLU A 101 -3.06 -12.19 16.04
C GLU A 101 -3.36 -13.39 15.14
N ILE A 102 -3.75 -13.16 13.87
CA ILE A 102 -4.01 -14.24 12.91
C ILE A 102 -2.71 -15.01 12.59
N TRP A 103 -1.59 -14.31 12.57
CA TRP A 103 -0.26 -14.87 12.34
C TRP A 103 0.14 -15.85 13.42
N ASP A 104 0.03 -15.45 14.69
CA ASP A 104 0.43 -16.24 15.86
C ASP A 104 -0.42 -17.51 16.05
N ILE A 105 -1.67 -17.48 15.58
CA ILE A 105 -2.63 -18.58 15.81
C ILE A 105 -2.39 -19.80 14.91
N SER A 106 -1.61 -19.71 13.83
CA SER A 106 -1.69 -20.78 12.82
C SER A 106 -0.40 -21.22 12.12
N ASP A 107 -0.26 -22.55 12.03
CA ASP A 107 0.87 -23.23 11.41
C ASP A 107 0.73 -23.26 9.87
N GLY A 108 1.75 -22.76 9.16
CA GLY A 108 1.87 -22.91 7.70
C GLY A 108 2.32 -21.66 6.93
N PRO A 109 2.75 -21.82 5.66
CA PRO A 109 3.17 -20.71 4.81
C PRO A 109 2.00 -19.76 4.50
N ARG A 110 2.29 -18.45 4.53
CA ARG A 110 1.29 -17.38 4.33
C ARG A 110 1.69 -16.39 3.27
N LEU A 111 0.69 -15.91 2.55
CA LEU A 111 0.75 -14.70 1.75
C LEU A 111 0.08 -13.55 2.50
N ILE A 112 0.70 -12.38 2.47
CA ILE A 112 0.03 -11.13 2.85
C ILE A 112 -0.35 -10.44 1.54
N ARG A 113 -1.65 -10.28 1.29
CA ARG A 113 -2.14 -9.39 0.25
C ARG A 113 -2.32 -8.02 0.87
N LEU A 114 -1.54 -7.04 0.45
CA LEU A 114 -1.68 -5.66 0.88
C LEU A 114 -2.70 -4.93 0.00
N VAL A 115 -3.61 -4.23 0.66
CA VAL A 115 -4.55 -3.32 0.02
C VAL A 115 -4.37 -1.95 0.64
N TRP A 116 -3.96 -0.98 -0.18
CA TRP A 116 -3.86 0.41 0.23
C TRP A 116 -5.16 1.12 -0.17
N ASP A 117 -6.00 1.43 0.83
CA ASP A 117 -7.25 2.20 0.65
C ASP A 117 -6.90 3.69 0.77
N CYS A 118 -6.56 4.29 -0.37
CA CYS A 118 -6.14 5.69 -0.45
C CYS A 118 -7.39 6.59 -0.52
N THR A 119 -7.57 7.46 0.48
CA THR A 119 -8.74 8.34 0.60
C THR A 119 -8.31 9.80 0.57
N LEU A 120 -9.01 10.61 -0.23
CA LEU A 120 -8.92 12.07 -0.14
C LEU A 120 -9.77 12.58 1.02
N VAL A 121 -9.14 13.23 1.99
CA VAL A 121 -9.78 13.81 3.17
C VAL A 121 -9.97 15.32 2.96
N GLY A 122 -11.23 15.74 2.93
CA GLY A 122 -11.63 17.12 2.68
C GLY A 122 -12.39 17.27 1.36
N GLN A 123 -12.56 18.52 0.92
CA GLN A 123 -13.25 18.83 -0.34
C GLN A 123 -12.25 19.20 -1.43
N LEU A 124 -12.35 18.52 -2.57
CA LEU A 124 -11.57 18.85 -3.77
C LEU A 124 -12.22 20.06 -4.44
N SER A 125 -11.45 21.12 -4.68
CA SER A 125 -12.00 22.31 -5.31
C SER A 125 -12.52 22.00 -6.73
N PRO A 126 -13.68 22.51 -7.16
CA PRO A 126 -14.10 22.41 -8.55
C PRO A 126 -13.14 23.12 -9.53
N SER A 127 -12.33 24.07 -9.03
CA SER A 127 -11.29 24.74 -9.82
C SER A 127 -9.98 23.95 -9.87
N ASP A 128 -9.92 22.82 -9.19
CA ASP A 128 -8.70 22.02 -9.13
C ASP A 128 -8.38 21.41 -10.51
N PRO A 129 -7.13 21.51 -11.00
CA PRO A 129 -6.75 20.93 -12.27
C PRO A 129 -7.09 19.43 -12.36
N VAL A 130 -6.97 18.69 -11.26
CA VAL A 130 -7.27 17.25 -11.21
C VAL A 130 -8.77 17.00 -11.34
N ALA A 131 -9.62 17.84 -10.76
CA ALA A 131 -11.07 17.73 -10.85
C ALA A 131 -11.61 17.96 -12.29
N SER A 132 -10.85 18.71 -13.10
CA SER A 132 -11.24 19.04 -14.47
C SER A 132 -10.73 18.07 -15.54
N LYS A 133 -9.81 17.17 -15.20
CA LYS A 133 -9.20 16.22 -16.14
C LYS A 133 -10.11 15.01 -16.39
N HIS A 134 -10.19 14.58 -17.65
CA HIS A 134 -10.95 13.38 -18.04
C HIS A 134 -10.29 12.05 -17.59
N SER A 135 -8.99 12.08 -17.29
CA SER A 135 -8.23 10.96 -16.75
C SER A 135 -7.06 11.51 -15.94
N VAL A 136 -6.85 10.95 -14.75
CA VAL A 136 -5.75 11.29 -13.85
C VAL A 136 -5.14 10.02 -13.30
N THR A 137 -3.83 9.99 -13.13
CA THR A 137 -3.17 8.94 -12.35
C THR A 137 -3.50 9.14 -10.86
N TRP A 138 -3.42 8.08 -10.05
CA TRP A 138 -3.58 8.24 -8.61
C TRP A 138 -2.50 9.17 -8.02
N GLY A 139 -1.27 9.11 -8.54
CA GLY A 139 -0.21 10.03 -8.13
C GLY A 139 -0.60 11.49 -8.34
N GLU A 140 -1.17 11.84 -9.50
CA GLU A 140 -1.73 13.17 -9.74
C GLU A 140 -2.91 13.50 -8.82
N LEU A 141 -3.81 12.54 -8.58
CA LEU A 141 -4.95 12.73 -7.69
C LEU A 141 -4.52 13.07 -6.26
N PHE A 142 -3.43 12.46 -5.81
CA PHE A 142 -2.95 12.54 -4.43
C PHE A 142 -1.75 13.48 -4.24
N GLY A 143 -1.36 14.27 -5.25
CA GLY A 143 -0.29 15.27 -5.14
C GLY A 143 1.15 14.72 -5.24
N CYS A 144 1.31 13.47 -5.67
CA CYS A 144 2.59 12.79 -5.90
C CYS A 144 2.70 12.22 -7.33
N PRO A 145 2.70 13.08 -8.38
CA PRO A 145 2.56 12.64 -9.77
C PRO A 145 3.81 12.00 -10.38
N ASN A 146 4.99 12.26 -9.82
CA ASN A 146 6.25 11.79 -10.38
C ASN A 146 6.52 10.33 -9.99
N ASP A 147 7.22 9.59 -10.85
CA ASP A 147 7.66 8.22 -10.56
C ASP A 147 8.87 8.22 -9.59
N PRO A 148 8.78 7.60 -8.40
CA PRO A 148 9.89 7.48 -7.46
C PRO A 148 11.19 6.96 -8.05
N TRP A 149 11.11 6.06 -9.04
CA TRP A 149 12.27 5.51 -9.71
C TRP A 149 13.04 6.56 -10.51
N GLU A 150 12.41 7.64 -10.95
CA GLU A 150 13.06 8.70 -11.69
C GLU A 150 13.74 9.71 -10.75
N TYR A 151 13.01 10.20 -9.73
CA TYR A 151 13.48 11.34 -8.93
C TYR A 151 14.19 10.99 -7.63
N SER A 152 14.01 9.79 -7.05
CA SER A 152 14.46 9.51 -5.68
C SER A 152 15.57 8.46 -5.62
N GLU A 153 16.81 8.92 -5.44
CA GLU A 153 17.98 8.04 -5.27
C GLU A 153 17.88 7.18 -4.01
N LYS A 154 17.45 7.77 -2.89
CA LYS A 154 17.28 7.05 -1.62
C LYS A 154 16.24 5.94 -1.72
N PHE A 155 15.14 6.19 -2.43
CA PHE A 155 14.12 5.18 -2.70
C PHE A 155 14.69 4.02 -3.50
N ARG A 156 15.40 4.30 -4.60
CA ARG A 156 16.04 3.25 -5.42
C ARG A 156 17.01 2.41 -4.60
N ASP A 157 17.83 3.05 -3.77
CA ASP A 157 18.76 2.35 -2.88
C ASP A 157 18.03 1.44 -1.89
N ALA A 158 16.91 1.90 -1.32
CA ALA A 158 16.08 1.11 -0.42
C ALA A 158 15.43 -0.08 -1.14
N MET A 159 14.86 0.13 -2.33
CA MET A 159 14.26 -0.92 -3.15
C MET A 159 15.29 -1.98 -3.55
N HIS A 160 16.46 -1.58 -4.05
CA HIS A 160 17.53 -2.52 -4.38
C HIS A 160 18.03 -3.31 -3.16
N ARG A 161 18.05 -2.67 -1.98
CA ARG A 161 18.40 -3.36 -0.74
C ARG A 161 17.35 -4.41 -0.36
N LEU A 162 16.06 -4.14 -0.56
CA LEU A 162 14.98 -5.11 -0.34
C LEU A 162 15.03 -6.24 -1.38
N GLU A 163 15.18 -5.91 -2.67
CA GLU A 163 15.33 -6.88 -3.77
C GLU A 163 16.48 -7.87 -3.51
N ALA A 164 17.61 -7.38 -3.00
CA ALA A 164 18.78 -8.20 -2.71
C ALA A 164 18.56 -9.22 -1.58
N MET A 165 17.53 -9.03 -0.74
CA MET A 165 17.17 -10.01 0.30
C MET A 165 16.48 -11.25 -0.29
N GLY A 166 15.95 -11.14 -1.51
CA GLY A 166 15.12 -12.15 -2.13
C GLY A 166 13.72 -12.19 -1.56
N LEU A 167 12.76 -12.62 -2.37
CA LEU A 167 11.39 -12.86 -1.90
C LEU A 167 11.41 -14.00 -0.87
N GLU A 168 10.54 -13.93 0.14
CA GLU A 168 10.33 -15.11 0.99
C GLU A 168 9.89 -16.28 0.10
N ASP A 169 10.40 -17.48 0.39
CA ASP A 169 10.10 -18.68 -0.39
C ASP A 169 8.65 -19.14 -0.12
N ILE A 170 7.72 -18.62 -0.93
CA ILE A 170 6.29 -18.94 -0.82
C ILE A 170 5.84 -19.81 -2.01
N GLY A 171 6.77 -20.12 -2.94
CA GLY A 171 6.48 -20.78 -4.21
C GLY A 171 5.75 -19.86 -5.20
N ASP A 172 6.19 -19.91 -6.46
CA ASP A 172 5.71 -19.17 -7.64
C ASP A 172 4.94 -17.85 -7.43
N TRP A 173 5.62 -16.76 -7.83
CA TRP A 173 5.26 -15.39 -8.25
C TRP A 173 3.81 -14.85 -8.27
N TRP A 174 2.77 -15.68 -8.15
CA TRP A 174 1.36 -15.28 -8.10
C TRP A 174 0.93 -14.61 -6.78
N GLY A 175 1.86 -14.45 -5.83
CA GLY A 175 1.57 -14.06 -4.45
C GLY A 175 1.63 -12.56 -4.13
N VAL A 176 2.22 -11.72 -4.99
CA VAL A 176 2.21 -10.26 -4.80
C VAL A 176 1.10 -9.67 -5.66
N LEU A 177 -0.13 -9.80 -5.18
CA LEU A 177 -1.26 -9.05 -5.71
C LEU A 177 -1.26 -7.68 -5.02
N GLU A 178 -0.60 -6.71 -5.64
CA GLU A 178 -0.77 -5.31 -5.27
C GLU A 178 -2.08 -4.79 -5.86
N SER A 179 -2.95 -4.29 -5.00
CA SER A 179 -4.12 -3.53 -5.40
C SER A 179 -4.17 -2.23 -4.62
N ILE A 180 -4.13 -1.13 -5.36
CA ILE A 180 -4.39 0.20 -4.81
C ILE A 180 -5.86 0.49 -5.10
N GLU A 181 -6.67 0.55 -4.05
CA GLU A 181 -8.06 0.95 -4.12
C GLU A 181 -8.11 2.43 -3.75
N TYR A 182 -8.70 3.28 -4.60
CA TYR A 182 -8.82 4.70 -4.30
C TYR A 182 -10.27 5.16 -4.38
N SER A 183 -10.65 6.03 -3.43
CA SER A 183 -11.96 6.65 -3.46
C SER A 183 -11.90 8.11 -3.02
N ALA A 184 -12.63 8.96 -3.76
CA ALA A 184 -12.96 10.32 -3.37
C ALA A 184 -14.47 10.38 -3.11
N LYS A 185 -14.85 10.70 -1.87
CA LYS A 185 -16.25 10.88 -1.46
C LYS A 185 -16.46 12.34 -1.07
N ASP A 186 -17.17 13.09 -1.90
CA ASP A 186 -17.72 14.41 -1.57
C ASP A 186 -19.18 14.46 -2.06
N ASP A 187 -19.91 15.54 -1.77
CA ASP A 187 -21.30 15.80 -2.21
C ASP A 187 -21.45 15.92 -3.77
N GLY A 188 -20.38 15.63 -4.52
CA GLY A 188 -20.34 15.50 -5.98
C GLY A 188 -20.38 14.05 -6.47
N VAL A 189 -20.11 13.83 -7.76
CA VAL A 189 -20.05 12.46 -8.32
C VAL A 189 -18.84 11.74 -7.71
N PRO A 190 -19.01 10.62 -7.00
CA PRO A 190 -17.90 9.89 -6.42
C PRO A 190 -16.96 9.40 -7.52
N ILE A 191 -15.66 9.63 -7.35
CA ILE A 191 -14.62 9.09 -8.22
C ILE A 191 -13.96 7.94 -7.45
N ASN A 192 -14.02 6.75 -8.01
CA ASN A 192 -13.42 5.55 -7.47
C ASN A 192 -12.74 4.76 -8.58
N GLY A 193 -11.77 3.95 -8.20
CA GLY A 193 -11.12 3.06 -9.13
C GLY A 193 -10.19 2.09 -8.43
N GLU A 194 -9.84 1.04 -9.16
CA GLU A 194 -8.88 0.05 -8.71
C GLU A 194 -7.69 0.09 -9.67
N GLN A 195 -6.49 0.03 -9.11
CA GLN A 195 -5.28 -0.22 -9.86
C GLN A 195 -4.70 -1.55 -9.43
N TRP A 196 -4.50 -2.41 -10.42
CA TRP A 196 -3.83 -3.70 -10.28
C TRP A 196 -2.50 -3.64 -11.03
N ILE A 197 -1.45 -4.21 -10.44
CA ILE A 197 -0.20 -4.45 -11.16
C ILE A 197 -0.22 -5.91 -11.62
N GLU A 198 -0.62 -6.14 -12.86
CA GLU A 198 -0.52 -7.44 -13.51
C GLU A 198 0.59 -7.36 -14.58
N SER A 199 1.62 -8.20 -14.47
CA SER A 199 2.69 -8.31 -15.48
C SER A 199 3.45 -7.00 -15.79
N GLY A 200 3.51 -6.04 -14.85
CA GLY A 200 4.17 -4.75 -15.05
C GLY A 200 3.36 -3.74 -15.89
N LEU A 201 2.08 -4.00 -16.15
CA LEU A 201 1.16 -3.03 -16.75
C LEU A 201 0.20 -2.53 -15.68
N ALA A 202 0.34 -1.26 -15.29
CA ALA A 202 -0.63 -0.55 -14.48
C ALA A 202 -1.93 -0.37 -15.29
N LYS A 203 -2.98 -1.11 -14.92
CA LYS A 203 -4.31 -0.93 -15.51
C LYS A 203 -5.20 -0.22 -14.48
N ILE A 204 -5.79 0.89 -14.89
CA ILE A 204 -6.78 1.64 -14.10
C ILE A 204 -8.16 1.27 -14.65
N ASP A 205 -8.97 0.62 -13.82
CA ASP A 205 -10.37 0.34 -14.16
C ASP A 205 -11.27 1.24 -13.28
N PRO A 206 -12.08 2.14 -13.89
CA PRO A 206 -13.07 2.90 -13.16
C PRO A 206 -14.19 1.96 -12.70
N ILE A 207 -14.64 2.09 -11.44
CA ILE A 207 -15.81 1.36 -10.96
C ILE A 207 -17.05 2.17 -11.35
N VAL A 208 -17.84 1.68 -12.31
CA VAL A 208 -19.11 2.30 -12.74
C VAL A 208 -20.25 1.91 -11.79
#